data_AF-A0A1Q9D7U4-F1
#
_entry.id   AF-A0A1Q9D7U4-F1
#
_cell.length_a   1.000
_cell.length_b   1.000
_cell.length_c   1.000
_cell.angle_alpha   90.00
_cell.angle_beta   90.00
_cell.angle_gamma   90.00
#
_symmetry.space_group_name_H-M   'P 1'
#
loop_
_entity.id
_entity.type
_entity.pdbx_description
1 polymer ?
#
loop_
_entity_poly.entity_id
_entity_poly.type
_entity_poly.pdbx_seq_one_letter_code
_entity_poly.pdbx_strand_id
1 'polypeptide(L)'
;MYDEDDVPVIRDGILERLQAEAETLAKRLSRRAHPVEGRHACPACPFRSFRVRERRQLRVHFAKYHSAKNQFVCSGTKQLKVILALSDHAASSQTSACDLLETSATIMRSTVVPPLGATLHHIDKRIRLVYKAAGPVYVNADSIGTTLHVRRARNTYYAQDFTDLLLREAVLCHAQVADVLDNMDTEVVYLETLDDSEDEGRHAPGYGVVSAPGNQAKLLTYSAIFREQI
;
A
#
# COMPACT_ATOMS: atom_id res chain seq x y z
N MET A 1 -2.67 9.04 -23.32
CA MET A 1 -4.10 9.06 -23.64
C MET A 1 -4.75 8.22 -22.56
N TYR A 2 -5.41 8.85 -21.60
CA TYR A 2 -5.92 8.21 -20.37
C TYR A 2 -7.44 8.29 -20.42
N ASP A 3 -8.12 7.14 -20.30
CA ASP A 3 -9.57 7.09 -20.18
C ASP A 3 -10.02 7.59 -18.80
N GLU A 4 -11.14 8.31 -18.76
CA GLU A 4 -11.66 9.10 -17.62
C GLU A 4 -11.96 8.31 -16.32
N ASP A 5 -11.71 7.00 -16.28
CA ASP A 5 -11.89 6.14 -15.09
C ASP A 5 -10.59 5.56 -14.51
N ASP A 6 -9.41 5.86 -15.08
CA ASP A 6 -8.07 5.44 -14.61
C ASP A 6 -8.01 3.95 -14.17
N VAL A 7 -8.73 3.08 -14.88
CA VAL A 7 -8.74 1.64 -14.61
C VAL A 7 -7.49 1.05 -15.26
N PRO A 8 -6.51 0.53 -14.49
CA PRO A 8 -5.33 -0.06 -15.08
C PRO A 8 -5.74 -1.27 -15.91
N VAL A 9 -5.40 -1.27 -17.20
CA VAL A 9 -5.67 -2.41 -18.08
C VAL A 9 -4.57 -3.44 -17.87
N ILE A 10 -4.94 -4.59 -17.31
CA ILE A 10 -4.03 -5.72 -17.16
C ILE A 10 -3.81 -6.38 -18.54
N ARG A 11 -2.56 -6.75 -18.83
CA ARG A 11 -2.21 -7.50 -20.05
C ARG A 11 -2.89 -8.87 -20.06
N ASP A 12 -3.30 -9.35 -21.23
CA ASP A 12 -4.09 -10.58 -21.41
C ASP A 12 -3.55 -11.79 -20.64
N GLY A 13 -2.23 -12.02 -20.68
CA GLY A 13 -1.62 -13.16 -19.97
C GLY A 13 -1.73 -13.11 -18.45
N ILE A 14 -1.83 -11.93 -17.83
CA ILE A 14 -2.09 -11.83 -16.38
C ILE A 14 -3.60 -12.01 -16.11
N LEU A 15 -4.47 -11.45 -16.97
CA LEU A 15 -5.92 -11.61 -16.83
C LEU A 15 -6.35 -13.08 -16.89
N GLU A 16 -5.80 -13.87 -17.82
CA GLU A 16 -6.06 -15.30 -17.92
C GLU A 16 -5.71 -16.05 -16.63
N ARG A 17 -4.61 -15.67 -15.98
CA ARG A 17 -4.16 -16.28 -14.73
C ARG A 17 -5.05 -15.90 -13.57
N LEU A 18 -5.46 -14.63 -13.49
CA LEU A 18 -6.42 -14.16 -12.49
C LEU A 18 -7.79 -14.85 -12.67
N GLN A 19 -8.22 -15.07 -13.90
CA GLN A 19 -9.42 -15.83 -14.19
C GLN A 19 -9.31 -17.29 -13.71
N ALA A 20 -8.25 -18.00 -14.11
CA ALA A 20 -8.04 -19.39 -13.73
C ALA A 20 -7.96 -19.58 -12.20
N GLU A 21 -7.31 -18.64 -11.52
CA GLU A 21 -7.26 -18.60 -10.06
C GLU A 21 -8.66 -18.34 -9.47
N ALA A 22 -9.39 -17.34 -9.96
CA ALA A 22 -10.73 -17.01 -9.48
C ALA A 22 -11.70 -18.19 -9.60
N GLU A 23 -11.64 -18.94 -10.70
CA GLU A 23 -12.43 -20.17 -10.90
C GLU A 23 -12.06 -21.27 -9.88
N THR A 24 -10.77 -21.43 -9.61
CA THR A 24 -10.27 -22.38 -8.60
C THR A 24 -10.75 -22.00 -7.19
N LEU A 25 -10.68 -20.71 -6.86
CA LEU A 25 -11.15 -20.16 -5.59
C LEU A 25 -12.68 -20.30 -5.45
N ALA A 26 -13.45 -20.06 -6.51
CA ALA A 26 -14.91 -20.25 -6.51
C ALA A 26 -15.30 -21.71 -6.21
N LYS A 27 -14.59 -22.68 -6.81
CA LYS A 27 -14.75 -24.12 -6.51
C LYS A 27 -14.40 -24.41 -5.05
N ARG A 28 -13.34 -23.79 -4.50
CA ARG A 28 -12.94 -23.94 -3.09
C ARG A 28 -13.99 -23.40 -2.12
N LEU A 29 -14.59 -22.24 -2.39
CA LEU A 29 -15.66 -21.64 -1.59
C LEU A 29 -16.96 -22.47 -1.59
N SER A 30 -17.12 -23.32 -2.60
CA SER A 30 -18.24 -24.25 -2.69
C SER A 30 -18.11 -25.40 -1.68
N ARG A 31 -16.88 -25.78 -1.28
CA ARG A 31 -16.58 -26.81 -0.27
C ARG A 31 -16.62 -26.25 1.16
N ARG A 32 -17.01 -27.04 2.17
CA ARG A 32 -17.10 -26.58 3.57
C ARG A 32 -15.73 -26.08 4.09
N ALA A 33 -15.53 -24.75 4.13
CA ALA A 33 -14.39 -24.12 4.79
C ALA A 33 -14.71 -23.77 6.24
N HIS A 34 -13.70 -23.84 7.12
CA HIS A 34 -13.80 -23.44 8.52
C HIS A 34 -13.67 -21.91 8.64
N PRO A 35 -14.53 -21.24 9.41
CA PRO A 35 -14.38 -19.81 9.68
C PRO A 35 -13.18 -19.59 10.62
N VAL A 36 -12.51 -18.46 10.45
CA VAL A 36 -11.51 -17.94 11.39
C VAL A 36 -12.19 -16.85 12.19
N GLU A 37 -12.14 -16.92 13.53
CA GLU A 37 -12.75 -15.93 14.43
C GLU A 37 -14.25 -15.66 14.14
N GLY A 38 -15.00 -16.69 13.76
CA GLY A 38 -16.42 -16.55 13.45
C GLY A 38 -16.71 -15.78 12.15
N ARG A 39 -15.72 -15.62 11.26
CA ARG A 39 -15.90 -15.02 9.95
C ARG A 39 -15.32 -15.87 8.82
N HIS A 40 -15.92 -15.76 7.65
CA HIS A 40 -15.38 -16.27 6.40
C HIS A 40 -14.76 -15.12 5.62
N ALA A 41 -13.43 -15.09 5.52
CA ALA A 41 -12.73 -14.13 4.66
C ALA A 41 -12.89 -14.52 3.19
N CYS A 42 -12.97 -13.52 2.31
CA CYS A 42 -12.73 -13.72 0.89
C CYS A 42 -11.24 -14.05 0.70
N PRO A 43 -10.88 -15.13 -0.02
CA PRO A 43 -9.47 -15.45 -0.25
C PRO A 43 -8.78 -14.40 -1.15
N ALA A 44 -9.53 -13.76 -2.04
CA ALA A 44 -9.03 -12.86 -3.07
C ALA A 44 -9.13 -11.36 -2.73
N CYS A 45 -9.70 -11.00 -1.58
CA CYS A 45 -9.73 -9.61 -1.11
C CYS A 45 -9.00 -9.53 0.24
N PRO A 46 -8.15 -8.51 0.50
CA PRO A 46 -7.36 -8.46 1.73
C PRO A 46 -8.22 -8.44 3.00
N PHE A 47 -9.21 -7.55 3.08
CA PHE A 47 -9.95 -7.30 4.33
C PHE A 47 -11.41 -7.77 4.28
N ARG A 48 -11.95 -8.16 3.12
CA ARG A 48 -13.36 -8.56 3.03
C ARG A 48 -13.62 -9.86 3.78
N SER A 49 -14.52 -9.79 4.76
CA SER A 49 -15.00 -10.96 5.48
C SER A 49 -16.49 -10.87 5.82
N PHE A 50 -17.10 -12.04 5.93
CA PHE A 50 -18.55 -12.25 6.14
C PHE A 50 -18.77 -13.03 7.42
N ARG A 51 -19.90 -12.86 8.10
CA ARG A 51 -20.21 -13.67 9.29
C ARG A 51 -20.38 -15.15 8.90
N VAL A 52 -20.17 -16.08 9.83
CA VAL A 52 -20.35 -17.54 9.55
C VAL A 52 -21.70 -17.84 8.89
N ARG A 53 -22.78 -17.23 9.43
CA ARG A 53 -24.16 -17.42 8.94
C ARG A 53 -24.39 -16.84 7.53
N GLU A 54 -23.50 -15.97 7.05
CA GLU A 54 -23.60 -15.24 5.79
C GLU A 54 -22.76 -15.88 4.67
N ARG A 55 -22.45 -17.17 4.78
CA ARG A 55 -21.68 -17.90 3.76
C ARG A 55 -22.22 -17.76 2.33
N ARG A 56 -23.55 -17.69 2.18
CA ARG A 56 -24.20 -17.43 0.88
C ARG A 56 -23.79 -16.07 0.32
N GLN A 57 -23.67 -15.05 1.18
CA GLN A 57 -23.26 -13.71 0.78
C GLN A 57 -21.80 -13.67 0.33
N LEU A 58 -20.90 -14.45 0.94
CA LEU A 58 -19.53 -14.60 0.44
C LEU A 58 -19.50 -15.12 -1.00
N ARG A 59 -20.32 -16.15 -1.32
CA ARG A 59 -20.40 -16.67 -2.69
C ARG A 59 -20.98 -15.66 -3.67
N VAL A 60 -22.02 -14.94 -3.27
CA VAL A 60 -22.63 -13.87 -4.07
C VAL A 60 -21.63 -12.75 -4.31
N HIS A 61 -20.90 -12.33 -3.28
CA HIS A 61 -19.83 -11.35 -3.40
C HIS A 61 -18.76 -11.85 -4.37
N PHE A 62 -18.30 -13.09 -4.22
CA PHE A 62 -17.25 -13.63 -5.07
C PHE A 62 -17.67 -13.62 -6.55
N ALA A 63 -18.84 -14.17 -6.86
CA ALA A 63 -19.36 -14.21 -8.22
C ALA A 63 -19.63 -12.82 -8.82
N LYS A 64 -20.10 -11.87 -8.01
CA LYS A 64 -20.43 -10.51 -8.47
C LYS A 64 -19.18 -9.67 -8.71
N TYR A 65 -18.23 -9.70 -7.77
CA TYR A 65 -17.12 -8.74 -7.74
C TYR A 65 -15.81 -9.30 -8.31
N HIS A 66 -15.55 -10.61 -8.23
CA HIS A 66 -14.41 -11.24 -8.91
C HIS A 66 -14.84 -11.75 -10.28
N SER A 67 -15.23 -10.81 -11.15
CA SER A 67 -15.68 -11.08 -12.52
C SER A 67 -14.79 -10.36 -13.53
N ALA A 68 -14.87 -10.75 -14.80
CA ALA A 68 -14.11 -10.14 -15.88
C ALA A 68 -14.31 -8.61 -15.96
N LYS A 69 -15.51 -8.11 -15.64
CA LYS A 69 -15.82 -6.67 -15.59
C LYS A 69 -14.90 -5.90 -14.62
N ASN A 70 -14.52 -6.52 -13.51
CA ASN A 70 -13.62 -5.93 -12.52
C ASN A 70 -12.21 -6.51 -12.60
N GLN A 71 -11.86 -7.16 -13.72
CA GLN A 71 -10.58 -7.83 -13.91
C GLN A 71 -10.22 -8.79 -12.76
N PHE A 72 -11.26 -9.39 -12.13
CA PHE A 72 -11.16 -10.27 -10.97
C PHE A 72 -10.56 -9.64 -9.68
N VAL A 73 -10.31 -8.33 -9.63
CA VAL A 73 -9.73 -7.64 -8.46
C VAL A 73 -10.76 -6.71 -7.82
N CYS A 74 -11.30 -7.11 -6.67
CA CYS A 74 -12.40 -6.41 -5.98
C CYS A 74 -11.95 -5.16 -5.21
N SER A 75 -10.71 -5.18 -4.70
CA SER A 75 -10.33 -4.33 -3.56
C SER A 75 -9.86 -2.95 -3.97
N GLY A 76 -9.42 -2.79 -5.23
CA GLY A 76 -8.94 -1.53 -5.78
C GLY A 76 -7.59 -1.66 -6.46
N THR A 77 -7.10 -0.52 -6.93
CA THR A 77 -5.88 -0.37 -7.73
C THR A 77 -4.62 -0.73 -6.93
N LYS A 78 -4.64 -0.66 -5.59
CA LYS A 78 -3.46 -1.02 -4.79
C LYS A 78 -3.21 -2.51 -4.73
N GLN A 79 -4.27 -3.32 -4.62
CA GLN A 79 -4.11 -4.76 -4.74
C GLN A 79 -3.61 -5.12 -6.15
N LEU A 80 -4.12 -4.42 -7.17
CA LEU A 80 -3.68 -4.63 -8.54
C LEU A 80 -2.18 -4.30 -8.71
N LYS A 81 -1.68 -3.22 -8.11
CA LYS A 81 -0.24 -2.91 -8.11
C LYS A 81 0.61 -4.03 -7.46
N VAL A 82 0.12 -4.66 -6.40
CA VAL A 82 0.79 -5.85 -5.80
C VAL A 82 0.79 -7.02 -6.78
N ILE A 83 -0.32 -7.28 -7.46
CA ILE A 83 -0.44 -8.36 -8.45
C ILE A 83 0.55 -8.16 -9.60
N LEU A 84 0.65 -6.93 -10.12
CA LEU A 84 1.61 -6.60 -11.18
C LEU A 84 3.05 -6.81 -10.70
N ALA A 85 3.38 -6.32 -9.50
CA ALA A 85 4.70 -6.53 -8.91
C ALA A 85 5.05 -8.02 -8.68
N LEU A 86 4.08 -8.84 -8.26
CA LEU A 86 4.24 -10.29 -8.13
C LEU A 86 4.50 -10.96 -9.49
N SER A 87 3.78 -10.52 -10.53
CA SER A 87 3.98 -11.02 -11.88
C SER A 87 5.34 -10.64 -12.45
N ASP A 88 5.77 -9.38 -12.26
CA ASP A 88 7.08 -8.89 -12.69
C ASP A 88 8.22 -9.59 -11.93
N HIS A 89 8.04 -9.83 -10.63
CA HIS A 89 9.00 -10.60 -9.83
C HIS A 89 9.13 -12.04 -10.32
N ALA A 90 8.01 -12.70 -10.63
CA ALA A 90 8.04 -14.06 -11.16
C ALA A 90 8.72 -14.10 -12.54
N ALA A 91 8.40 -13.16 -13.43
CA ALA A 91 9.02 -13.07 -14.74
C ALA A 91 10.55 -12.85 -14.64
N SER A 92 10.99 -11.90 -13.80
CA SER A 92 12.42 -11.65 -13.56
C SER A 92 13.14 -12.83 -12.90
N SER A 93 12.43 -13.59 -12.06
CA SER A 93 12.96 -14.81 -11.42
C SER A 93 12.83 -16.06 -12.29
N GLN A 94 12.31 -15.94 -13.52
CA GLN A 94 12.03 -17.07 -14.42
C GLN A 94 11.11 -18.14 -13.79
N THR A 95 10.18 -17.71 -12.93
CA THR A 95 9.17 -18.56 -12.30
C THR A 95 7.76 -18.22 -12.79
N SER A 96 6.83 -19.14 -12.63
CA SER A 96 5.43 -18.89 -12.92
C SER A 96 4.71 -18.34 -11.68
N ALA A 97 4.28 -17.08 -11.70
CA ALA A 97 3.36 -16.55 -10.67
C ALA A 97 2.03 -17.34 -10.56
N CYS A 98 1.86 -18.14 -9.52
CA CYS A 98 0.57 -18.71 -9.16
C CYS A 98 -0.08 -17.91 -8.04
N ASP A 99 -1.38 -18.12 -7.82
CA ASP A 99 -2.10 -17.63 -6.65
C ASP A 99 -1.96 -16.10 -6.42
N LEU A 100 -2.04 -15.30 -7.50
CA LEU A 100 -1.83 -13.86 -7.49
C LEU A 100 -2.86 -13.12 -6.62
N LEU A 101 -4.14 -13.49 -6.70
CA LEU A 101 -5.22 -12.88 -5.91
C LEU A 101 -5.05 -13.22 -4.42
N GLU A 102 -4.80 -14.48 -4.10
CA GLU A 102 -4.63 -14.93 -2.71
C GLU A 102 -3.33 -14.41 -2.08
N THR A 103 -2.23 -14.43 -2.83
CA THR A 103 -0.93 -13.93 -2.38
C THR A 103 -0.96 -12.42 -2.19
N SER A 104 -1.52 -11.66 -3.15
CA SER A 104 -1.66 -10.20 -3.01
C SER A 104 -2.55 -9.83 -1.81
N ALA A 105 -3.65 -10.54 -1.58
CA ALA A 105 -4.50 -10.34 -0.41
C ALA A 105 -3.74 -10.61 0.89
N THR A 106 -2.91 -11.65 0.91
CA THR A 106 -2.11 -12.04 2.08
C THR A 106 -1.02 -11.02 2.40
N ILE A 107 -0.27 -10.56 1.38
CA ILE A 107 0.72 -9.49 1.54
C ILE A 107 0.05 -8.26 2.14
N MET A 108 -1.05 -7.79 1.55
CA MET A 108 -1.75 -6.60 2.05
C MET A 108 -2.28 -6.77 3.49
N ARG A 109 -2.77 -7.96 3.87
CA ARG A 109 -3.17 -8.24 5.25
C ARG A 109 -2.01 -8.13 6.24
N SER A 110 -0.84 -8.60 5.85
CA SER A 110 0.36 -8.58 6.71
C SER A 110 0.99 -7.19 6.85
N THR A 111 0.86 -6.33 5.84
CA THR A 111 1.54 -5.02 5.84
C THR A 111 0.67 -3.87 6.29
N VAL A 112 -0.64 -3.90 6.02
CA VAL A 112 -1.57 -2.81 6.37
C VAL A 112 -2.05 -3.02 7.80
N VAL A 113 -1.32 -2.42 8.74
CA VAL A 113 -1.60 -2.46 10.18
C VAL A 113 -1.88 -1.04 10.69
N PRO A 114 -2.98 -0.80 11.43
CA PRO A 114 -4.02 -1.77 11.82
C PRO A 114 -4.85 -2.24 10.60
N PRO A 115 -5.47 -3.44 10.66
CA PRO A 115 -6.27 -3.97 9.56
C PRO A 115 -7.48 -3.10 9.26
N LEU A 116 -7.86 -2.99 7.98
CA LEU A 116 -9.03 -2.22 7.58
C LEU A 116 -10.34 -2.96 7.91
N GLY A 117 -11.42 -2.19 8.07
CA GLY A 117 -12.74 -2.71 8.35
C GLY A 117 -13.25 -3.71 7.28
N ALA A 118 -13.83 -4.81 7.75
CA ALA A 118 -14.22 -5.94 6.89
C ALA A 118 -15.21 -5.60 5.78
N THR A 119 -16.02 -4.57 5.96
CA THR A 119 -17.10 -4.16 5.04
C THR A 119 -16.75 -2.96 4.16
N LEU A 120 -15.57 -2.33 4.35
CA LEU A 120 -15.17 -1.08 3.69
C LEU A 120 -14.94 -1.20 2.19
N HIS A 121 -15.80 -0.62 1.36
CA HIS A 121 -15.60 -0.56 -0.10
C HIS A 121 -14.53 0.49 -0.44
N HIS A 122 -13.81 0.28 -1.55
CA HIS A 122 -12.77 1.20 -2.04
C HIS A 122 -11.66 1.47 -0.99
N ILE A 123 -10.89 0.43 -0.64
CA ILE A 123 -9.86 0.52 0.40
C ILE A 123 -8.65 1.38 0.00
N ASP A 124 -8.51 1.74 -1.29
CA ASP A 124 -7.35 2.48 -1.80
C ASP A 124 -7.09 3.79 -1.04
N LYS A 125 -8.15 4.55 -0.71
CA LYS A 125 -8.00 5.83 0.00
C LYS A 125 -7.44 5.66 1.41
N ARG A 126 -7.60 4.48 2.03
CA ARG A 126 -7.16 4.14 3.38
C ARG A 126 -5.79 3.49 3.44
N ILE A 127 -5.15 3.27 2.30
CA ILE A 127 -3.84 2.64 2.24
C ILE A 127 -2.85 3.66 1.68
N ARG A 128 -1.60 3.61 2.14
CA ARG A 128 -0.50 4.46 1.67
C ARG A 128 0.71 3.60 1.36
N LEU A 129 1.45 3.98 0.31
CA LEU A 129 2.72 3.35 -0.04
C LEU A 129 3.83 4.12 0.67
N VAL A 130 4.61 3.41 1.48
CA VAL A 130 5.77 3.95 2.21
C VAL A 130 7.02 3.24 1.74
N TYR A 131 8.03 3.99 1.30
CA TYR A 131 9.37 3.47 1.06
C TYR A 131 10.16 3.42 2.37
N LYS A 132 10.64 2.23 2.72
CA LYS A 132 11.55 1.96 3.85
C LYS A 132 12.87 1.43 3.32
N ALA A 133 13.89 1.35 4.16
CA ALA A 133 15.18 0.76 3.77
C ALA A 133 15.03 -0.70 3.33
N ALA A 134 14.13 -1.46 3.97
CA ALA A 134 13.83 -2.84 3.61
C ALA A 134 12.98 -2.99 2.33
N GLY A 135 12.48 -1.89 1.76
CA GLY A 135 11.65 -1.87 0.55
C GLY A 135 10.29 -1.17 0.71
N PRO A 136 9.49 -1.14 -0.36
CA PRO A 136 8.15 -0.54 -0.36
C PRO A 136 7.15 -1.37 0.47
N VAL A 137 6.35 -0.70 1.29
CA VAL A 137 5.33 -1.32 2.13
C VAL A 137 4.01 -0.56 2.02
N TYR A 138 2.90 -1.29 1.89
CA TYR A 138 1.57 -0.72 2.02
C TYR A 138 1.14 -0.67 3.48
N VAL A 139 0.84 0.52 3.99
CA VAL A 139 0.42 0.76 5.39
C VAL A 139 -0.98 1.35 5.45
N ASN A 140 -1.61 1.25 6.63
CA ASN A 140 -2.85 1.95 6.90
C ASN A 140 -2.57 3.48 6.96
N ALA A 141 -3.42 4.27 6.33
CA ALA A 141 -3.33 5.73 6.33
C ALA A 141 -3.40 6.31 7.75
N ASP A 142 -4.21 5.71 8.62
CA ASP A 142 -4.40 6.17 10.01
C ASP A 142 -3.13 5.95 10.87
N SER A 143 -2.18 5.13 10.40
CA SER A 143 -0.88 4.91 11.05
C SER A 143 0.14 6.02 10.77
N ILE A 144 -0.07 6.82 9.73
CA ILE A 144 0.84 7.92 9.36
C ILE A 144 0.69 9.06 10.36
N GLY A 145 1.80 9.52 10.94
CA GLY A 145 1.82 10.58 11.93
C GLY A 145 1.47 10.13 13.35
N THR A 146 0.78 8.99 13.52
CA THR A 146 0.48 8.40 14.84
C THR A 146 1.58 7.45 15.31
N THR A 147 1.78 6.36 14.56
CA THR A 147 2.71 5.27 14.89
C THR A 147 3.88 5.21 13.92
N LEU A 148 3.72 5.79 12.74
CA LEU A 148 4.71 5.81 11.68
C LEU A 148 5.01 7.24 11.25
N HIS A 149 6.20 7.73 11.64
CA HIS A 149 6.71 9.03 11.21
C HIS A 149 7.38 8.90 9.84
N VAL A 150 6.78 9.54 8.84
CA VAL A 150 7.23 9.52 7.44
C VAL A 150 7.15 10.93 6.86
N ARG A 151 7.96 11.19 5.84
CA ARG A 151 7.85 12.39 5.01
C ARG A 151 7.10 12.05 3.73
N ARG A 152 6.53 13.08 3.09
CA ARG A 152 5.68 12.90 1.91
C ARG A 152 6.23 13.65 0.70
N ALA A 153 6.75 12.95 -0.30
CA ALA A 153 7.04 13.54 -1.61
C ALA A 153 5.89 13.24 -2.60
N ARG A 154 5.12 14.27 -2.97
CA ARG A 154 3.94 14.16 -3.87
C ARG A 154 2.90 13.14 -3.35
N ASN A 155 2.75 12.00 -4.03
CA ASN A 155 1.79 10.93 -3.68
C ASN A 155 2.43 9.74 -2.95
N THR A 156 3.69 9.90 -2.57
CA THR A 156 4.53 8.86 -1.99
C THR A 156 4.99 9.27 -0.61
N TYR A 157 5.07 8.31 0.29
CA TYR A 157 5.66 8.49 1.61
C TYR A 157 6.99 7.75 1.68
N TYR A 158 7.91 8.26 2.48
CA TYR A 158 9.18 7.61 2.73
C TYR A 158 9.57 7.78 4.20
N ALA A 159 10.13 6.72 4.76
CA ALA A 159 10.67 6.72 6.11
C ALA A 159 12.12 7.21 6.10
N GLN A 160 12.61 7.63 7.28
CA GLN A 160 13.95 8.17 7.39
C GLN A 160 15.04 7.15 7.01
N ASP A 161 14.85 5.89 7.37
CA ASP A 161 15.76 4.79 7.03
C ASP A 161 15.96 4.66 5.51
N PHE A 162 14.91 4.88 4.72
CA PHE A 162 15.00 4.93 3.27
C PHE A 162 15.84 6.12 2.79
N THR A 163 15.66 7.31 3.38
CA THR A 163 16.46 8.48 3.04
C THR A 163 17.93 8.27 3.37
N ASP A 164 18.24 7.69 4.52
CA ASP A 164 19.61 7.41 4.94
C ASP A 164 20.28 6.40 4.00
N LEU A 165 19.55 5.34 3.61
CA LEU A 165 20.01 4.37 2.61
C LEU A 165 20.25 5.04 1.25
N LEU A 166 19.28 5.81 0.75
CA LEU A 166 19.37 6.48 -0.54
C LEU A 166 20.54 7.46 -0.60
N LEU A 167 20.75 8.24 0.47
CA LEU A 167 21.85 9.19 0.56
C LEU A 167 23.21 8.48 0.56
N ARG A 168 23.33 7.38 1.32
CA ARG A 168 24.52 6.54 1.32
C ARG A 168 24.84 6.03 -0.08
N GLU A 169 23.86 5.48 -0.78
CA GLU A 169 24.05 4.95 -2.14
C GLU A 169 24.38 6.06 -3.14
N ALA A 170 23.77 7.25 -3.01
CA ALA A 170 24.07 8.40 -3.85
C ALA A 170 25.53 8.86 -3.70
N VAL A 171 26.04 8.89 -2.47
CA VAL A 171 27.45 9.22 -2.18
C VAL A 171 28.39 8.17 -2.77
N LEU A 172 28.10 6.89 -2.59
CA LEU A 172 28.91 5.78 -3.13
C LEU A 172 28.94 5.77 -4.66
N CYS A 173 27.85 6.16 -5.31
CA CYS A 173 27.74 6.25 -6.76
C CYS A 173 28.26 7.59 -7.34
N HIS A 174 28.82 8.48 -6.51
CA HIS A 174 29.23 9.84 -6.90
C HIS A 174 28.12 10.64 -7.62
N ALA A 175 26.86 10.42 -7.23
CA ALA A 175 25.73 11.15 -7.77
C ALA A 175 25.75 12.62 -7.29
N GLN A 176 25.18 13.54 -8.08
CA GLN A 176 24.96 14.92 -7.63
C GLN A 176 23.85 14.93 -6.57
N VAL A 177 24.26 14.88 -5.30
CA VAL A 177 23.37 14.73 -4.14
C VAL A 177 22.39 15.92 -4.00
N ALA A 178 22.76 17.11 -4.48
CA ALA A 178 21.90 18.29 -4.47
C ALA A 178 20.59 18.04 -5.25
N ASP A 179 20.68 17.50 -6.46
CA ASP A 179 19.51 17.22 -7.31
C ASP A 179 18.60 16.14 -6.69
N VAL A 180 19.18 15.19 -5.95
CA VAL A 180 18.41 14.13 -5.26
C VAL A 180 17.64 14.71 -4.08
N LEU A 181 18.28 15.59 -3.30
CA LEU A 181 17.68 16.18 -2.10
C LEU A 181 16.64 17.25 -2.44
N ASP A 182 16.85 18.06 -3.48
CA ASP A 182 15.89 19.07 -3.93
C ASP A 182 14.56 18.46 -4.39
N ASN A 183 14.60 17.23 -4.92
CA ASN A 183 13.40 16.46 -5.26
C ASN A 183 12.73 15.79 -4.04
N MET A 184 13.42 15.71 -2.90
CA MET A 184 12.93 15.10 -1.66
C MET A 184 12.52 16.14 -0.60
N ASP A 185 12.83 17.42 -0.79
CA ASP A 185 12.40 18.50 0.09
C ASP A 185 10.87 18.56 0.08
N THR A 186 10.25 18.05 1.15
CA THR A 186 8.79 18.03 1.26
C THR A 186 8.32 17.85 2.71
N GLU A 187 7.14 18.42 2.94
CA GLU A 187 6.36 18.58 4.17
C GLU A 187 6.43 17.39 5.14
N VAL A 188 6.66 17.71 6.42
CA VAL A 188 6.53 16.73 7.50
C VAL A 188 5.08 16.71 7.94
N VAL A 189 4.44 15.54 7.84
CA VAL A 189 3.04 15.37 8.24
C VAL A 189 3.02 14.93 9.70
N TYR A 190 2.57 15.83 10.58
CA TYR A 190 2.24 15.51 11.96
C TYR A 190 0.72 15.51 12.15
N LEU A 191 0.22 14.69 13.07
CA LEU A 191 -1.09 14.89 13.65
C LEU A 191 -0.92 15.87 14.81
N GLU A 192 -1.43 17.09 14.67
CA GLU A 192 -1.63 17.95 15.83
C GLU A 192 -2.77 17.35 16.65
N THR A 193 -2.45 16.77 17.80
CA THR A 193 -3.42 16.54 18.85
C THR A 193 -3.79 17.92 19.40
N LEU A 194 -4.96 18.43 19.02
CA LEU A 194 -5.54 19.57 19.71
C LEU A 194 -5.79 19.13 21.15
N ASP A 195 -5.08 19.76 22.09
CA ASP A 195 -5.33 19.61 23.52
C ASP A 195 -6.82 19.89 23.80
N ASP A 196 -7.40 19.02 24.62
CA ASP A 196 -8.79 19.04 25.03
C ASP A 196 -9.15 20.36 25.74
N SER A 197 -9.88 21.24 25.04
CA SER A 197 -10.76 22.21 25.68
C SER A 197 -12.12 22.17 24.98
N GLU A 198 -13.03 21.41 25.59
CA GLU A 198 -14.48 21.43 25.53
C GLU A 198 -15.12 22.29 24.41
N ASP A 199 -15.61 21.66 23.33
CA ASP A 199 -16.90 22.04 22.76
C ASP A 199 -17.50 20.93 21.85
N GLU A 200 -18.79 20.66 22.02
CA GLU A 200 -19.53 19.64 21.28
C GLU A 200 -19.81 20.10 19.83
N GLY A 201 -19.10 19.56 18.85
CA GLY A 201 -19.43 19.83 17.46
C GLY A 201 -18.65 19.00 16.46
N ARG A 202 -19.32 18.07 15.78
CA ARG A 202 -18.81 17.20 14.71
C ARG A 202 -17.82 17.91 13.78
N HIS A 203 -16.52 17.71 13.97
CA HIS A 203 -15.48 18.04 12.98
C HIS A 203 -14.61 16.80 12.75
N ALA A 204 -14.37 16.49 11.48
CA ALA A 204 -13.37 15.50 11.10
C ALA A 204 -11.97 16.03 11.49
N PRO A 205 -11.02 15.16 11.87
CA PRO A 205 -9.67 15.61 12.18
C PRO A 205 -9.06 16.30 10.95
N GLY A 206 -8.70 17.57 11.13
CA GLY A 206 -7.96 18.36 10.15
C GLY A 206 -6.50 17.91 10.11
N TYR A 207 -5.93 17.79 8.92
CA TYR A 207 -4.51 17.50 8.75
C TYR A 207 -3.76 18.84 8.75
N GLY A 208 -2.91 19.08 9.76
CA GLY A 208 -1.99 20.21 9.77
C GLY A 208 -0.76 19.91 8.90
N VAL A 209 -0.41 20.84 8.00
CA VAL A 209 0.83 20.79 7.23
C VAL A 209 1.75 21.86 7.83
N VAL A 210 2.87 21.43 8.40
CA VAL A 210 3.89 22.35 8.91
C VAL A 210 5.14 22.23 8.04
N SER A 211 5.50 23.32 7.36
CA SER A 211 6.79 23.42 6.67
C SER A 211 7.91 23.40 7.70
N ALA A 212 8.73 22.35 7.67
CA ALA A 212 9.91 22.27 8.53
C ALA A 212 10.96 23.32 8.09
N PRO A 213 11.75 23.89 9.02
CA PRO A 213 12.93 24.66 8.67
C PRO A 213 13.91 23.77 7.87
N GLY A 214 14.41 24.31 6.76
CA GLY A 214 15.07 23.57 5.69
C GLY A 214 16.28 22.72 6.10
N ASN A 215 16.54 21.67 5.34
CA ASN A 215 17.63 20.68 5.51
C ASN A 215 19.06 21.27 5.40
N GLN A 216 19.25 22.60 5.40
CA GLN A 216 20.58 23.25 5.34
C GLN A 216 21.52 22.76 6.45
N ALA A 217 21.01 22.47 7.65
CA ALA A 217 21.83 21.95 8.75
C ALA A 217 22.41 20.55 8.48
N LYS A 218 21.71 19.69 7.72
CA LYS A 218 22.20 18.33 7.39
C LYS A 218 23.20 18.36 6.22
N LEU A 219 23.00 19.24 5.24
CA LEU A 219 23.97 19.49 4.16
C LEU A 219 25.33 19.96 4.69
N LEU A 220 25.34 20.76 5.76
CA LEU A 220 26.57 21.16 6.45
C LEU A 220 27.27 19.99 7.15
N THR A 221 26.51 19.02 7.66
CA THR A 221 27.09 17.86 8.36
C THR A 221 27.72 16.88 7.37
N TYR A 222 27.09 16.62 6.22
CA TYR A 222 27.64 15.73 5.19
C TYR A 222 28.75 16.38 4.34
N SER A 223 28.69 17.69 4.10
CA SER A 223 29.80 18.41 3.44
C SER A 223 31.05 18.52 4.33
N ALA A 224 30.89 18.54 5.66
CA ALA A 224 32.01 18.46 6.59
C ALA A 224 32.72 17.09 6.52
N ILE A 225 31.98 15.98 6.43
CA ILE A 225 32.55 14.63 6.25
C ILE A 225 33.33 14.53 4.93
N PHE A 226 32.86 15.20 3.87
CA PHE A 226 33.52 15.21 2.56
C PHE A 226 34.82 16.04 2.52
N ARG A 227 35.00 17.01 3.44
CA ARG A 227 36.23 17.83 3.53
C ARG A 227 37.34 17.18 4.36
N GLU A 228 37.03 16.14 5.15
CA GLU A 228 38.03 15.45 6.00
C GLU A 228 38.61 14.18 5.36
N GLN A 229 38.17 13.79 4.15
CA GLN A 229 38.62 12.58 3.45
C GLN A 229 39.35 12.82 2.10
N ILE A 230 39.80 14.04 1.83
CA ILE A 230 40.74 14.39 0.73
C ILE A 230 41.95 15.07 1.34
#